data_AF-A0A010QRH1-F1
#
_entry.id   AF-A0A010QRH1-F1
#
_cell.length_a   1.000
_cell.length_b   1.000
_cell.length_c   1.000
_cell.angle_alpha   90.00
_cell.angle_beta   90.00
_cell.angle_gamma   90.00
#
_symmetry.space_group_name_H-M   'P 1'
#
loop_
_entity.id
_entity.type
_entity.pdbx_description
1 polymer ?
#
loop_
_entity_poly.entity_id
_entity_poly.type
_entity_poly.pdbx_seq_one_letter_code
_entity_poly.pdbx_strand_id
1 'polypeptide(L)'
;MPELTDCSYSRDECIALIRNYYSFLTTMYLPEDAVIHPPVEGWPTISSENFRDMKKTPEVISLLRHLPYIRVPSTNPLEQAQGAPWCYFADWQNVGALLERNMDGKSLKLVSEGPDICDNVPAHVIGLTDGGRENPIFLLDTELGVIYWPDCPGEISNNPSYNNIQIFDDPYEWAPDDEADWRDNASRWTMKGFFEVLKDQFLNLSFIATSPTDVIDVYSTPNSKSDGSIERLQNIYRQHGWPDAENFRKQECLEALENAMEQQSHMVG
;
A
#
# COMPACT_ATOMS: atom_id res chain seq x y z
N MET A 1 22.44 5.85 5.97
CA MET A 1 21.59 4.65 6.08
C MET A 1 21.13 4.64 7.52
N PRO A 2 19.81 4.65 7.79
CA PRO A 2 19.29 4.59 9.15
C PRO A 2 19.65 3.24 9.78
N GLU A 3 19.98 3.24 11.07
CA GLU A 3 20.04 2.03 11.88
C GLU A 3 18.65 1.77 12.48
N LEU A 4 18.37 0.51 12.85
CA LEU A 4 17.09 0.16 13.47
C LEU A 4 16.88 0.95 14.78
N THR A 5 17.96 1.22 15.51
CA THR A 5 17.91 1.98 16.77
C THR A 5 17.55 3.46 16.60
N ASP A 6 17.66 4.00 15.38
CA ASP A 6 17.20 5.35 15.04
C ASP A 6 15.69 5.41 14.77
N CYS A 7 15.07 4.24 14.59
CA CYS A 7 13.65 4.14 14.29
C CYS A 7 12.80 4.27 15.56
N SER A 8 11.64 4.90 15.43
CA SER A 8 10.65 4.93 16.50
C SER A 8 9.25 4.97 15.93
N TYR A 9 8.34 4.32 16.63
CA TYR A 9 6.93 4.37 16.29
C TYR A 9 6.25 5.58 16.93
N SER A 10 5.45 6.28 16.13
CA SER A 10 4.49 7.28 16.57
C SER A 10 3.18 7.05 15.83
N ARG A 11 2.09 6.85 16.57
CA ARG A 11 0.76 6.65 15.99
C ARG A 11 0.32 7.85 15.17
N ASP A 12 0.53 9.06 15.69
CA ASP A 12 0.12 10.30 15.01
C ASP A 12 0.92 10.52 13.74
N GLU A 13 2.21 10.19 13.75
CA GLU A 13 3.05 10.24 12.54
C GLU A 13 2.58 9.20 11.51
N CYS A 14 2.31 7.96 11.92
CA CYS A 14 1.80 6.91 11.05
C CYS A 14 0.48 7.34 10.36
N ILE A 15 -0.47 7.86 11.14
CA ILE A 15 -1.75 8.39 10.63
C ILE A 15 -1.49 9.54 9.63
N ALA A 16 -0.58 10.46 9.95
CA ALA A 16 -0.26 11.58 9.08
C ALA A 16 0.38 11.11 7.77
N LEU A 17 1.30 10.14 7.81
CA LEU A 17 1.97 9.59 6.64
C LEU A 17 0.98 8.90 5.69
N ILE A 18 0.10 8.04 6.21
CA ILE A 18 -0.93 7.36 5.41
C ILE A 18 -1.90 8.38 4.81
N ARG A 19 -2.35 9.37 5.60
CA ARG A 19 -3.21 10.47 5.10
C ARG A 19 -2.52 11.23 3.96
N ASN A 20 -1.26 11.61 4.15
CA ASN A 20 -0.48 12.34 3.16
C ASN A 20 -0.19 11.50 1.90
N TYR A 21 -0.14 10.18 2.02
CA TYR A 21 -0.03 9.29 0.88
C TYR A 21 -1.34 9.25 0.10
N TYR A 22 -2.48 9.06 0.76
CA TYR A 22 -3.78 9.08 0.09
C TYR A 22 -4.11 10.44 -0.53
N SER A 23 -3.79 11.56 0.14
CA SER A 23 -3.90 12.90 -0.46
C SER A 23 -3.08 13.00 -1.76
N PHE A 24 -1.86 12.46 -1.77
CA PHE A 24 -1.04 12.42 -2.98
C PHE A 24 -1.69 11.59 -4.10
N LEU A 25 -2.26 10.41 -3.79
CA LEU A 25 -2.98 9.60 -4.78
C LEU A 25 -4.21 10.35 -5.33
N THR A 26 -4.93 11.10 -4.48
CA THR A 26 -6.08 11.90 -4.93
C THR A 26 -5.69 13.06 -5.83
N THR A 27 -4.50 13.62 -5.68
CA THR A 27 -3.95 14.59 -6.63
C THR A 27 -3.68 13.95 -8.00
N MET A 28 -3.25 12.68 -8.02
CA MET A 28 -2.80 12.01 -9.24
C MET A 28 -3.92 11.31 -10.04
N TYR A 29 -4.72 10.44 -9.41
CA TYR A 29 -5.74 9.66 -10.14
C TYR A 29 -6.96 9.33 -9.27
N LEU A 30 -6.75 9.04 -7.99
CA LEU A 30 -7.81 8.54 -7.11
C LEU A 30 -8.94 9.57 -6.92
N PRO A 31 -10.22 9.20 -7.02
CA PRO A 31 -11.32 10.12 -6.68
C PRO A 31 -11.23 10.60 -5.22
N GLU A 32 -11.54 11.86 -4.95
CA GLU A 32 -11.44 12.42 -3.58
C GLU A 32 -12.40 11.71 -2.60
N ASP A 33 -13.58 11.32 -3.07
CA ASP A 33 -14.61 10.63 -2.30
C ASP A 33 -14.35 9.14 -2.10
N ALA A 34 -13.29 8.60 -2.73
CA ALA A 34 -12.79 7.25 -2.47
C ALA A 34 -12.06 7.17 -1.12
N VAL A 35 -11.55 8.27 -0.58
CA VAL A 35 -10.89 8.29 0.74
C VAL A 35 -11.90 8.63 1.82
N ILE A 36 -12.00 7.76 2.83
CA ILE A 36 -12.81 7.99 4.02
C ILE A 36 -11.95 8.31 5.23
N HIS A 37 -12.47 9.19 6.10
CA HIS A 37 -11.78 9.67 7.29
C HIS A 37 -12.48 9.21 8.56
N PRO A 38 -11.72 8.83 9.60
CA PRO A 38 -12.28 8.37 10.86
C PRO A 38 -13.05 9.49 11.56
N PRO A 39 -14.13 9.16 12.30
CA PRO A 39 -14.66 10.04 13.33
C PRO A 39 -13.60 10.40 14.38
N VAL A 40 -13.85 11.45 15.16
CA VAL A 40 -12.93 11.89 16.24
C VAL A 40 -12.65 10.76 17.25
N GLU A 41 -13.66 9.96 17.57
CA GLU A 41 -13.56 8.80 18.49
C GLU A 41 -13.06 7.51 17.82
N GLY A 42 -12.70 7.61 16.54
CA GLY A 42 -12.32 6.50 15.67
C GLY A 42 -13.50 5.71 15.10
N TRP A 43 -13.18 4.74 14.25
CA TRP A 43 -14.15 3.85 13.61
C TRP A 43 -14.85 2.95 14.63
N PRO A 44 -16.20 2.94 14.69
CA PRO A 44 -16.94 2.14 15.67
C PRO A 44 -16.91 0.63 15.37
N THR A 45 -16.68 0.25 14.11
CA THR A 45 -16.59 -1.15 13.67
C THR A 45 -15.28 -1.83 14.07
N ILE A 46 -14.31 -1.06 14.59
CA ILE A 46 -12.99 -1.56 15.01
C ILE A 46 -12.90 -1.50 16.54
N SER A 47 -12.87 -2.68 17.17
CA SER A 47 -12.76 -2.83 18.61
C SER A 47 -11.89 -4.04 18.96
N SER A 48 -11.31 -4.06 20.16
CA SER A 48 -10.56 -5.22 20.66
C SER A 48 -11.43 -6.48 20.80
N GLU A 49 -12.75 -6.31 20.88
CA GLU A 49 -13.69 -7.43 20.91
C GLU A 49 -13.88 -8.02 19.51
N ASN A 50 -14.20 -7.19 18.52
CA ASN A 50 -14.42 -7.66 17.14
C ASN A 50 -13.13 -8.22 16.52
N PHE A 51 -11.97 -7.64 16.86
CA PHE A 51 -10.66 -8.04 16.34
C PHE A 51 -9.91 -9.03 17.24
N ARG A 52 -10.57 -9.60 18.25
CA ARG A 52 -9.93 -10.47 19.26
C ARG A 52 -9.16 -11.63 18.64
N ASP A 53 -9.72 -12.23 17.59
CA ASP A 53 -9.16 -13.43 16.96
C ASP A 53 -7.88 -13.16 16.17
N MET A 54 -7.62 -11.89 15.79
CA MET A 54 -6.34 -11.49 15.19
C MET A 54 -5.21 -11.42 16.22
N LYS A 55 -5.54 -11.40 17.53
CA LYS A 55 -4.58 -11.37 18.65
C LYS A 55 -3.55 -10.23 18.55
N LYS A 56 -3.98 -9.07 18.05
CA LYS A 56 -3.14 -7.87 17.93
C LYS A 56 -3.11 -7.06 19.23
N THR A 57 -2.06 -6.25 19.40
CA THR A 57 -1.93 -5.40 20.59
C THR A 57 -3.01 -4.31 20.63
N PRO A 58 -3.35 -3.77 21.82
CA PRO A 58 -4.23 -2.61 21.93
C PRO A 58 -3.75 -1.40 21.11
N GLU A 59 -2.42 -1.25 20.94
CA GLU A 59 -1.81 -0.21 20.12
C GLU A 59 -2.22 -0.33 18.66
N VAL A 60 -2.08 -1.51 18.06
CA VAL A 60 -2.52 -1.80 16.68
C VAL A 60 -4.01 -1.50 16.52
N ILE A 61 -4.85 -2.00 17.43
CA ILE A 61 -6.30 -1.74 17.37
C ILE A 61 -6.61 -0.24 17.45
N SER A 62 -5.89 0.49 18.32
CA SER A 62 -6.03 1.93 18.43
C SER A 62 -5.57 2.67 17.17
N LEU A 63 -4.48 2.24 16.52
CA LEU A 63 -4.04 2.80 15.24
C LEU A 63 -5.12 2.60 14.16
N LEU A 64 -5.58 1.36 13.95
CA LEU A 64 -6.57 1.05 12.92
C LEU A 64 -7.86 1.87 13.09
N ARG A 65 -8.33 2.07 14.32
CA ARG A 65 -9.49 2.94 14.59
C ARG A 65 -9.35 4.37 14.05
N HIS A 66 -8.14 4.88 13.86
CA HIS A 66 -7.87 6.28 13.52
C HIS A 66 -7.17 6.46 12.17
N LEU A 67 -7.04 5.42 11.36
CA LEU A 67 -6.54 5.55 10.00
C LEU A 67 -7.64 6.05 9.04
N PRO A 68 -7.30 6.90 8.05
CA PRO A 68 -8.12 7.02 6.86
C PRO A 68 -8.00 5.74 6.01
N TYR A 69 -8.99 5.48 5.16
CA TYR A 69 -9.01 4.30 4.29
C TYR A 69 -9.39 4.66 2.85
N ILE A 70 -8.86 3.91 1.89
CA ILE A 70 -9.42 3.85 0.54
C ILE A 70 -10.64 2.91 0.63
N ARG A 71 -11.83 3.48 0.42
CA ARG A 71 -13.11 2.79 0.62
C ARG A 71 -13.22 1.59 -0.32
N VAL A 72 -13.65 0.45 0.23
CA VAL A 72 -14.16 -0.67 -0.57
C VAL A 72 -15.58 -0.32 -1.07
N PRO A 73 -15.84 -0.28 -2.39
CA PRO A 73 -17.17 0.04 -2.90
C PRO A 73 -18.21 -1.01 -2.48
N SER A 74 -19.35 -0.55 -1.96
CA SER A 74 -20.41 -1.44 -1.47
C SER A 74 -21.17 -2.19 -2.56
N THR A 75 -21.17 -1.64 -3.79
CA THR A 75 -21.91 -2.19 -4.94
C THR A 75 -21.11 -3.22 -5.71
N ASN A 76 -19.80 -3.00 -5.87
CA ASN A 76 -18.91 -3.89 -6.59
C ASN A 76 -17.51 -3.83 -5.96
N PRO A 77 -17.13 -4.78 -5.09
CA PRO A 77 -15.80 -4.82 -4.48
C PRO A 77 -14.65 -4.91 -5.49
N LEU A 78 -14.91 -5.37 -6.72
CA LEU A 78 -13.91 -5.42 -7.79
C LEU A 78 -13.51 -4.03 -8.31
N GLU A 79 -14.26 -2.99 -7.96
CA GLU A 79 -13.95 -1.59 -8.29
C GLU A 79 -13.16 -0.90 -7.16
N GLN A 80 -12.64 -1.65 -6.18
CA GLN A 80 -11.76 -1.06 -5.17
C GLN A 80 -10.54 -0.45 -5.85
N ALA A 81 -10.20 0.79 -5.49
CA ALA A 81 -9.03 1.43 -6.04
C ALA A 81 -7.75 0.84 -5.43
N GLN A 82 -6.79 0.55 -6.30
CA GLN A 82 -5.44 0.15 -5.94
C GLN A 82 -4.68 1.39 -5.45
N GLY A 83 -3.86 1.26 -4.40
CA GLY A 83 -2.98 2.33 -3.94
C GLY A 83 -1.57 2.24 -4.54
N ALA A 84 -1.17 1.05 -4.98
CA ALA A 84 0.05 0.74 -5.72
C ALA A 84 -0.28 -0.40 -6.72
N PRO A 85 0.62 -0.77 -7.66
CA PRO A 85 0.32 -1.79 -8.67
C PRO A 85 -0.21 -3.10 -8.07
N TRP A 86 -1.43 -3.49 -8.47
CA TRP A 86 -2.16 -4.66 -7.96
C TRP A 86 -2.28 -4.72 -6.42
N CYS A 87 -2.23 -3.55 -5.77
CA CYS A 87 -2.17 -3.43 -4.32
C CYS A 87 -3.37 -2.67 -3.76
N TYR A 88 -4.25 -3.40 -3.07
CA TYR A 88 -5.38 -2.89 -2.34
C TYR A 88 -4.97 -2.64 -0.88
N PHE A 89 -5.00 -1.37 -0.46
CA PHE A 89 -4.84 -1.02 0.94
C PHE A 89 -6.07 -1.47 1.73
N ALA A 90 -5.84 -1.99 2.93
CA ALA A 90 -6.89 -2.55 3.77
C ALA A 90 -7.83 -1.46 4.28
N ASP A 91 -9.12 -1.56 3.94
CA ASP A 91 -10.20 -0.80 4.57
C ASP A 91 -10.66 -1.53 5.84
N TRP A 92 -9.89 -1.40 6.92
CA TRP A 92 -10.15 -2.18 8.13
C TRP A 92 -11.49 -1.85 8.79
N GLN A 93 -12.09 -0.67 8.52
CA GLN A 93 -13.45 -0.40 9.03
C GLN A 93 -14.51 -1.24 8.30
N ASN A 94 -14.31 -1.49 7.01
CA ASN A 94 -15.14 -2.41 6.24
C ASN A 94 -14.90 -3.86 6.68
N VAL A 95 -13.64 -4.26 6.87
CA VAL A 95 -13.28 -5.57 7.42
C VAL A 95 -13.93 -5.81 8.78
N GLY A 96 -13.89 -4.81 9.67
CA GLY A 96 -14.55 -4.87 10.98
C GLY A 96 -16.06 -5.13 10.89
N ALA A 97 -16.74 -4.50 9.92
CA ALA A 97 -18.16 -4.75 9.66
C ALA A 97 -18.44 -6.16 9.09
N LEU A 98 -17.47 -6.75 8.38
CA LEU A 98 -17.57 -8.12 7.86
C LEU A 98 -17.27 -9.18 8.93
N LEU A 99 -16.35 -8.91 9.88
CA LEU A 99 -16.07 -9.78 11.02
C LEU A 99 -17.32 -10.06 11.86
N GLU A 100 -18.18 -9.05 12.06
CA GLU A 100 -19.48 -9.21 12.72
C GLU A 100 -20.40 -10.22 12.01
N ARG A 101 -20.08 -10.60 10.76
CA ARG A 101 -20.84 -11.52 9.91
C ARG A 101 -20.19 -12.90 9.75
N ASN A 102 -19.30 -13.30 10.67
CA ASN A 102 -18.63 -14.61 10.79
C ASN A 102 -17.39 -14.85 9.90
N MET A 103 -16.56 -13.84 9.65
CA MET A 103 -15.19 -14.08 9.18
C MET A 103 -14.28 -14.31 10.40
N ASP A 104 -13.42 -15.34 10.39
CA ASP A 104 -12.50 -15.57 11.50
C ASP A 104 -11.20 -14.76 11.37
N GLY A 105 -10.62 -14.34 12.49
CA GLY A 105 -9.41 -13.52 12.49
C GLY A 105 -8.16 -14.23 11.91
N LYS A 106 -8.17 -15.57 11.84
CA LYS A 106 -7.07 -16.33 11.23
C LYS A 106 -7.06 -16.15 9.71
N SER A 107 -8.24 -16.18 9.10
CA SER A 107 -8.43 -15.90 7.68
C SER A 107 -8.05 -14.47 7.32
N LEU A 108 -8.26 -13.51 8.22
CA LEU A 108 -7.77 -12.14 8.03
C LEU A 108 -6.25 -12.05 8.02
N LYS A 109 -5.59 -12.65 9.02
CA LYS A 109 -4.13 -12.71 9.04
C LYS A 109 -3.57 -13.35 7.77
N LEU A 110 -4.23 -14.39 7.26
CA LEU A 110 -3.83 -15.06 6.02
C LEU A 110 -3.77 -14.10 4.82
N VAL A 111 -4.78 -13.22 4.67
CA VAL A 111 -4.89 -12.31 3.51
C VAL A 111 -4.16 -10.98 3.70
N SER A 112 -3.94 -10.53 4.93
CA SER A 112 -3.27 -9.26 5.21
C SER A 112 -1.80 -9.40 5.58
N GLU A 113 -1.37 -10.56 6.07
CA GLU A 113 -0.01 -10.80 6.57
C GLU A 113 0.75 -11.89 5.79
N GLY A 114 0.05 -12.59 4.88
CA GLY A 114 0.65 -13.57 3.98
C GLY A 114 0.57 -15.01 4.48
N PRO A 115 0.28 -15.97 3.58
CA PRO A 115 0.10 -17.38 3.96
C PRO A 115 1.33 -18.05 4.53
N ASP A 116 2.51 -17.63 4.10
CA ASP A 116 3.75 -18.32 4.45
C ASP A 116 4.30 -17.87 5.81
N ILE A 117 3.92 -16.67 6.29
CA ILE A 117 4.51 -16.07 7.49
C ILE A 117 3.50 -15.67 8.58
N CYS A 118 2.20 -15.60 8.27
CA CYS A 118 1.19 -15.04 9.20
C CYS A 118 1.15 -15.70 10.59
N ASP A 119 1.53 -16.97 10.73
CA ASP A 119 1.59 -17.64 12.03
C ASP A 119 2.73 -17.11 12.93
N ASN A 120 3.79 -16.55 12.33
CA ASN A 120 4.97 -16.00 13.01
C ASN A 120 5.03 -14.47 13.00
N VAL A 121 3.99 -13.79 12.48
CA VAL A 121 3.88 -12.32 12.57
C VAL A 121 3.44 -11.92 13.97
N PRO A 122 4.23 -11.12 14.71
CA PRO A 122 3.95 -10.78 16.10
C PRO A 122 2.73 -9.86 16.24
N ALA A 123 2.21 -9.76 17.47
CA ALA A 123 0.96 -9.05 17.76
C ALA A 123 1.03 -7.53 17.51
N HIS A 124 2.23 -6.94 17.54
CA HIS A 124 2.47 -5.51 17.27
C HIS A 124 2.72 -5.20 15.78
N VAL A 125 2.78 -6.23 14.92
CA VAL A 125 2.88 -6.06 13.46
C VAL A 125 1.50 -6.23 12.83
N ILE A 126 1.15 -5.41 11.84
CA ILE A 126 -0.15 -5.48 11.13
C ILE A 126 0.00 -5.24 9.64
N GLY A 127 -0.79 -5.94 8.83
CA GLY A 127 -0.91 -5.68 7.39
C GLY A 127 -1.56 -4.33 7.09
N LEU A 128 -0.98 -3.55 6.18
CA LEU A 128 -1.59 -2.34 5.63
C LEU A 128 -2.41 -2.61 4.36
N THR A 129 -2.37 -3.85 3.86
CA THR A 129 -3.01 -4.27 2.61
C THR A 129 -3.91 -5.49 2.84
N ASP A 130 -4.93 -5.64 2.00
CA ASP A 130 -5.94 -6.71 2.10
C ASP A 130 -6.54 -7.00 0.71
N GLY A 131 -5.80 -7.73 -0.13
CA GLY A 131 -6.20 -8.04 -1.51
C GLY A 131 -6.06 -9.52 -1.91
N GLY A 132 -5.84 -10.42 -0.95
CA GLY A 132 -5.69 -11.85 -1.21
C GLY A 132 -4.32 -12.23 -1.81
N ARG A 133 -4.27 -13.33 -2.57
CA ARG A 133 -3.01 -14.05 -2.91
C ARG A 133 -2.03 -13.28 -3.80
N GLU A 134 -2.52 -12.41 -4.69
CA GLU A 134 -1.68 -11.69 -5.66
C GLU A 134 -1.39 -10.23 -5.24
N ASN A 135 -1.81 -9.86 -4.03
CA ASN A 135 -1.68 -8.51 -3.52
C ASN A 135 -0.38 -8.33 -2.75
N PRO A 136 0.44 -7.29 -3.04
CA PRO A 136 1.62 -6.98 -2.25
C PRO A 136 1.32 -6.84 -0.76
N ILE A 137 2.12 -7.47 0.08
CA ILE A 137 1.98 -7.43 1.53
C ILE A 137 2.87 -6.32 2.09
N PHE A 138 2.27 -5.38 2.82
CA PHE A 138 3.01 -4.36 3.58
C PHE A 138 2.73 -4.56 5.07
N LEU A 139 3.77 -4.84 5.86
CA LEU A 139 3.65 -5.09 7.30
C LEU A 139 4.20 -3.90 8.08
N LEU A 140 3.35 -3.24 8.85
CA LEU A 140 3.75 -2.18 9.77
C LEU A 140 4.05 -2.76 11.15
N ASP A 141 5.26 -2.53 11.63
CA ASP A 141 5.68 -2.83 13.00
C ASP A 141 5.49 -1.60 13.90
N THR A 142 4.55 -1.71 14.84
CA THR A 142 4.21 -0.62 15.78
C THR A 142 5.12 -0.53 17.00
N GLU A 143 6.07 -1.44 17.18
CA GLU A 143 7.12 -1.30 18.19
C GLU A 143 8.38 -0.65 17.60
N LEU A 144 8.73 -1.00 16.35
CA LEU A 144 9.94 -0.51 15.70
C LEU A 144 9.72 0.77 14.86
N GLY A 145 8.49 1.02 14.39
CA GLY A 145 8.24 2.11 13.44
C GLY A 145 8.81 1.82 12.04
N VAL A 146 8.75 0.55 11.64
CA VAL A 146 9.31 0.02 10.39
C VAL A 146 8.18 -0.57 9.55
N ILE A 147 8.24 -0.38 8.23
CA ILE A 147 7.36 -1.07 7.29
C ILE A 147 8.19 -2.06 6.48
N TYR A 148 7.76 -3.31 6.49
CA TYR A 148 8.34 -4.41 5.72
C TYR A 148 7.52 -4.66 4.45
N TRP A 149 8.23 -4.99 3.38
CA TRP A 149 7.70 -5.41 2.09
C TRP A 149 8.43 -6.71 1.69
N PRO A 150 7.88 -7.88 2.05
CA PRO A 150 8.48 -9.19 1.78
C PRO A 150 8.80 -9.40 0.29
N ASP A 151 7.80 -9.26 -0.57
CA ASP A 151 7.95 -9.44 -2.03
C ASP A 151 8.23 -8.13 -2.75
N CYS A 152 9.16 -7.32 -2.23
CA CYS A 152 9.54 -6.07 -2.87
C CYS A 152 10.27 -6.33 -4.20
N PRO A 153 9.85 -5.70 -5.32
CA PRO A 153 10.56 -5.82 -6.59
C PRO A 153 12.04 -5.51 -6.47
N GLY A 154 12.89 -6.31 -7.10
CA GLY A 154 14.35 -6.17 -7.07
C GLY A 154 14.84 -4.80 -7.56
N GLU A 155 14.11 -4.20 -8.50
CA GLU A 155 14.38 -2.87 -9.03
C GLU A 155 14.14 -1.75 -8.00
N ILE A 156 13.30 -1.98 -6.99
CA ILE A 156 13.06 -1.07 -5.89
C ILE A 156 14.04 -1.38 -4.75
N SER A 157 14.12 -2.63 -4.32
CA SER A 157 14.91 -3.03 -3.15
C SER A 157 16.42 -2.87 -3.33
N ASN A 158 16.93 -2.95 -4.57
CA ASN A 158 18.35 -2.76 -4.87
C ASN A 158 18.67 -1.36 -5.42
N ASN A 159 17.72 -0.43 -5.42
CA ASN A 159 17.93 0.91 -5.96
C ASN A 159 18.82 1.74 -5.02
N PRO A 160 20.02 2.17 -5.46
CA PRO A 160 20.95 2.90 -4.60
C PRO A 160 20.41 4.23 -4.06
N SER A 161 19.42 4.82 -4.73
CA SER A 161 18.76 6.05 -4.31
C SER A 161 18.00 5.91 -2.99
N TYR A 162 17.67 4.69 -2.57
CA TYR A 162 16.95 4.43 -1.32
C TYR A 162 17.86 3.93 -0.18
N ASN A 163 19.15 3.71 -0.42
CA ASN A 163 20.09 3.23 0.59
C ASN A 163 20.20 4.15 1.82
N ASN A 164 19.88 5.44 1.66
CA ASN A 164 19.90 6.40 2.77
C ASN A 164 18.65 6.37 3.65
N ILE A 165 17.60 5.64 3.27
CA ILE A 165 16.32 5.51 4.00
C ILE A 165 15.90 4.07 4.29
N GLN A 166 16.56 3.09 3.67
CA GLN A 166 16.38 1.65 3.89
C GLN A 166 17.18 1.18 5.11
N ILE A 167 16.62 0.21 5.84
CA ILE A 167 17.23 -0.37 7.05
C ILE A 167 17.80 -1.74 6.69
N PHE A 168 19.03 -2.01 7.13
CA PHE A 168 19.77 -3.23 6.78
C PHE A 168 20.28 -4.00 8.00
N ASP A 169 19.91 -3.59 9.22
CA ASP A 169 20.23 -4.29 10.46
C ASP A 169 19.78 -5.76 10.38
N ASP A 170 20.66 -6.65 10.83
CA ASP A 170 20.47 -8.11 10.79
C ASP A 170 19.40 -8.52 11.83
N PRO A 171 18.23 -9.04 11.41
CA PRO A 171 17.19 -9.48 12.33
C PRO A 171 17.63 -10.58 13.29
N TYR A 172 18.59 -11.43 12.91
CA TYR A 172 19.07 -12.52 13.74
C TYR A 172 19.84 -12.05 14.99
N GLU A 173 20.22 -10.76 15.05
CA GLU A 173 20.86 -10.17 16.23
C GLU A 173 19.86 -9.78 17.34
N TRP A 174 18.57 -9.62 17.03
CA TRP A 174 17.59 -9.06 17.97
C TRP A 174 16.20 -9.70 17.96
N ALA A 175 15.80 -10.36 16.87
CA ALA A 175 14.51 -11.03 16.76
C ALA A 175 14.62 -12.54 17.09
N PRO A 176 13.53 -13.18 17.55
CA PRO A 176 13.43 -14.64 17.58
C PRO A 176 13.63 -15.28 16.20
N ASP A 177 14.19 -16.48 16.11
CA ASP A 177 14.52 -17.16 14.83
C ASP A 177 13.32 -17.26 13.86
N ASP A 178 12.12 -17.51 14.38
CA ASP A 178 10.88 -17.62 13.59
C ASP A 178 10.37 -16.28 13.06
N GLU A 179 10.79 -15.18 13.67
CA GLU A 179 10.56 -13.82 13.16
C GLU A 179 11.71 -13.32 12.27
N ALA A 180 12.95 -13.66 12.63
CA ALA A 180 14.16 -13.18 11.97
C ALA A 180 14.19 -13.58 10.50
N ASP A 181 13.77 -14.82 10.16
CA ASP A 181 13.78 -15.33 8.79
C ASP A 181 12.90 -14.49 7.85
N TRP A 182 11.64 -14.22 8.20
CA TRP A 182 10.77 -13.41 7.33
C TRP A 182 11.17 -11.94 7.32
N ARG A 183 11.68 -11.42 8.44
CA ARG A 183 12.20 -10.04 8.51
C ARG A 183 13.41 -9.88 7.61
N ASP A 184 14.31 -10.87 7.58
CA ASP A 184 15.54 -10.84 6.78
C ASP A 184 15.23 -10.82 5.29
N ASN A 185 14.31 -11.69 4.87
CA ASN A 185 13.86 -11.79 3.49
C ASN A 185 13.05 -10.57 3.00
N ALA A 186 12.58 -9.69 3.90
CA ALA A 186 11.81 -8.51 3.54
C ALA A 186 12.66 -7.25 3.37
N SER A 187 12.36 -6.50 2.31
CA SER A 187 12.84 -5.12 2.20
C SER A 187 12.12 -4.25 3.22
N ARG A 188 12.82 -3.29 3.84
CA ARG A 188 12.30 -2.59 5.01
C ARG A 188 12.81 -1.16 5.11
N TRP A 189 11.91 -0.26 5.49
CA TRP A 189 12.19 1.17 5.61
C TRP A 189 11.56 1.71 6.88
N THR A 190 12.05 2.86 7.34
CA THR A 190 11.29 3.70 8.28
C THR A 190 9.89 3.97 7.71
N MET A 191 8.89 4.20 8.56
CA MET A 191 7.53 4.53 8.09
C MET A 191 7.54 5.64 7.03
N LYS A 192 8.29 6.73 7.29
CA LYS A 192 8.43 7.85 6.36
C LYS A 192 9.11 7.41 5.05
N GLY A 193 10.24 6.71 5.14
CA GLY A 193 10.98 6.25 3.98
C GLY A 193 10.16 5.33 3.07
N PHE A 194 9.34 4.44 3.65
CA PHE A 194 8.45 3.57 2.88
C PHE A 194 7.48 4.36 1.98
N PHE A 195 6.79 5.37 2.54
CA PHE A 195 5.87 6.19 1.74
C PHE A 195 6.61 7.13 0.78
N GLU A 196 7.84 7.54 1.06
CA GLU A 196 8.69 8.25 0.09
C GLU A 196 9.05 7.35 -1.10
N VAL A 197 9.41 6.08 -0.88
CA VAL A 197 9.64 5.10 -1.95
C VAL A 197 8.40 4.96 -2.82
N LEU A 198 7.22 4.71 -2.24
CA LEU A 198 6.00 4.56 -3.03
C LEU A 198 5.66 5.81 -3.85
N LYS A 199 5.81 7.01 -3.27
CA LYS A 199 5.57 8.28 -3.99
C LYS A 199 6.57 8.47 -5.12
N ASP A 200 7.84 8.17 -4.90
CA ASP A 200 8.89 8.29 -5.91
C ASP A 200 8.61 7.40 -7.12
N GLN A 201 8.06 6.20 -6.91
CA GLN A 201 7.62 5.33 -8.01
C GLN A 201 6.56 5.98 -8.91
N PHE A 202 5.57 6.68 -8.32
CA PHE A 202 4.56 7.41 -9.07
C PHE A 202 5.10 8.69 -9.72
N LEU A 203 5.96 9.44 -9.02
CA LEU A 203 6.58 10.66 -9.54
C LEU A 203 7.42 10.37 -10.79
N ASN A 204 8.15 9.26 -10.79
CA ASN A 204 8.95 8.82 -11.95
C ASN A 204 8.15 8.02 -12.99
N LEU A 205 6.87 7.76 -12.74
CA LEU A 205 5.99 6.93 -13.57
C LEU A 205 6.53 5.50 -13.78
N SER A 206 7.21 4.96 -12.78
CA SER A 206 7.46 3.51 -12.64
C SER A 206 6.19 2.79 -12.20
N PHE A 207 5.37 3.46 -11.37
CA PHE A 207 3.98 3.11 -11.10
C PHE A 207 3.08 4.06 -11.89
N ILE A 208 2.14 3.50 -12.63
CA ILE A 208 1.31 4.24 -13.58
C ILE A 208 -0.14 3.88 -13.32
N ALA A 209 -0.94 4.84 -12.86
CA ALA A 209 -2.39 4.66 -12.81
C ALA A 209 -2.95 4.72 -14.25
N THR A 210 -3.71 3.70 -14.64
CA THR A 210 -4.33 3.58 -15.98
C THR A 210 -5.80 3.99 -15.97
N SER A 211 -6.41 4.02 -14.79
CA SER A 211 -7.79 4.43 -14.55
C SER A 211 -7.87 5.08 -13.15
N PRO A 212 -9.04 5.57 -12.72
CA PRO A 212 -9.25 6.01 -11.33
C PRO A 212 -9.05 4.91 -10.27
N THR A 213 -8.96 3.63 -10.67
CA THR A 213 -8.90 2.47 -9.77
C THR A 213 -7.69 1.57 -10.00
N ASP A 214 -7.11 1.56 -11.20
CA ASP A 214 -6.10 0.57 -11.60
C ASP A 214 -4.71 1.20 -11.72
N VAL A 215 -3.71 0.46 -11.23
CA VAL A 215 -2.31 0.84 -11.28
C VAL A 215 -1.49 -0.33 -11.82
N ILE A 216 -0.57 -0.03 -12.73
CA ILE A 216 0.41 -0.99 -13.26
C ILE A 216 1.84 -0.55 -12.92
N ASP A 217 2.79 -1.45 -13.07
CA ASP A 217 4.22 -1.09 -13.06
C ASP A 217 4.98 -1.51 -14.33
N VAL A 218 6.19 -0.96 -14.42
CA VAL A 218 7.14 -1.22 -15.50
C VAL A 218 8.00 -2.48 -15.29
N TYR A 219 7.85 -3.16 -14.15
CA TYR A 219 8.69 -4.28 -13.71
C TYR A 219 8.09 -5.64 -14.10
N SER A 220 6.80 -5.81 -13.88
CA SER A 220 6.10 -7.09 -13.96
C SER A 220 5.20 -7.23 -15.19
N THR A 221 4.98 -6.15 -15.95
CA THR A 221 4.16 -6.20 -17.18
C THR A 221 4.93 -6.90 -18.32
N PRO A 222 4.65 -8.19 -18.66
CA PRO A 222 5.57 -9.03 -19.44
C PRO A 222 5.66 -8.65 -20.93
N ASN A 223 4.68 -7.91 -21.45
CA ASN A 223 4.52 -7.61 -22.88
C ASN A 223 4.52 -6.11 -23.23
N SER A 224 4.64 -5.20 -22.25
CA SER A 224 4.45 -3.76 -22.51
C SER A 224 5.73 -3.01 -22.88
N LYS A 225 6.90 -3.65 -22.73
CA LYS A 225 8.19 -3.12 -23.21
C LYS A 225 8.37 -3.31 -24.72
N SER A 226 7.63 -4.20 -25.36
CA SER A 226 7.78 -4.52 -26.79
C SER A 226 6.79 -3.80 -27.72
N ASP A 227 5.71 -3.23 -27.19
CA ASP A 227 4.67 -2.54 -28.00
C ASP A 227 4.60 -1.01 -27.80
N GLY A 228 5.43 -0.44 -26.90
CA GLY A 228 5.45 0.99 -26.61
C GLY A 228 4.30 1.50 -25.73
N SER A 229 3.50 0.60 -25.16
CA SER A 229 2.34 0.98 -24.33
C SER A 229 2.74 1.77 -23.09
N ILE A 230 3.79 1.35 -22.36
CA ILE A 230 4.26 2.08 -21.16
C ILE A 230 4.68 3.50 -21.54
N GLU A 231 5.48 3.65 -22.58
CA GLU A 231 5.98 4.95 -23.03
C GLU A 231 4.83 5.88 -23.43
N ARG A 232 3.81 5.34 -24.09
CA ARG A 232 2.59 6.07 -24.42
C ARG A 232 1.87 6.58 -23.17
N LEU A 233 1.64 5.72 -22.17
CA LEU A 233 0.97 6.10 -20.92
C LEU A 233 1.78 7.15 -20.16
N GLN A 234 3.11 6.97 -20.04
CA GLN A 234 3.98 7.95 -19.40
C GLN A 234 3.95 9.31 -20.11
N ASN A 235 3.93 9.31 -21.44
CA ASN A 235 3.88 10.53 -22.23
C ASN A 235 2.57 11.29 -22.03
N ILE A 236 1.44 10.60 -21.86
CA ILE A 236 0.16 11.23 -21.51
C ILE A 236 0.32 12.00 -20.19
N TYR A 237 0.78 11.35 -19.11
CA TYR A 237 1.01 12.02 -17.82
C TYR A 237 1.89 13.27 -17.94
N ARG A 238 3.02 13.17 -18.66
CA ARG A 238 3.94 14.30 -18.87
C ARG A 238 3.30 15.45 -19.67
N GLN A 239 2.53 15.14 -20.72
CA GLN A 239 1.80 16.15 -21.50
C GLN A 239 0.75 16.88 -20.67
N HIS A 240 0.17 16.20 -19.68
CA HIS A 240 -0.80 16.76 -18.75
C HIS A 240 -0.18 17.40 -17.50
N GLY A 241 1.15 17.52 -17.43
CA GLY A 241 1.86 18.32 -16.42
C GLY A 241 2.42 17.53 -15.24
N TRP A 242 2.32 16.21 -15.22
CA TRP A 242 2.95 15.39 -14.17
C TRP A 242 4.49 15.43 -14.32
N PRO A 243 5.27 15.51 -13.22
CA PRO A 243 4.90 15.40 -11.80
C PRO A 243 4.61 16.71 -11.07
N ASP A 244 4.45 17.82 -11.79
CA ASP A 244 4.13 19.12 -11.17
C ASP A 244 2.67 19.17 -10.73
N ALA A 245 2.43 18.81 -9.46
CA ALA A 245 1.11 18.73 -8.86
C ALA A 245 0.28 20.04 -8.97
N GLU A 246 0.93 21.20 -9.01
CA GLU A 246 0.24 22.49 -9.13
C GLU A 246 -0.35 22.71 -10.53
N ASN A 247 0.33 22.16 -11.56
CA ASN A 247 -0.04 22.34 -12.96
C ASN A 247 -0.62 21.07 -13.61
N PHE A 248 -0.74 19.98 -12.84
CA PHE A 248 -1.21 18.70 -13.34
C PHE A 248 -2.72 18.71 -13.61
N ARG A 249 -3.09 18.45 -14.87
CA ARG A 249 -4.47 18.43 -15.34
C ARG A 249 -5.05 17.02 -15.22
N LYS A 250 -5.33 16.61 -13.98
CA LYS A 250 -5.81 15.26 -13.62
C LYS A 250 -6.94 14.75 -14.52
N GLN A 251 -8.03 15.51 -14.66
CA GLN A 251 -9.21 15.04 -15.41
C GLN A 251 -8.89 14.83 -16.90
N GLU A 252 -8.24 15.80 -17.54
CA GLU A 252 -7.80 15.66 -18.94
C GLU A 252 -6.84 14.49 -19.14
N CYS A 253 -5.97 14.22 -18.15
CA CYS A 253 -5.05 13.09 -18.19
C CYS A 253 -5.79 11.74 -18.15
N LEU A 254 -6.74 11.58 -17.23
CA LEU A 254 -7.53 10.36 -17.10
C LEU A 254 -8.39 10.11 -18.35
N GLU A 255 -9.02 11.16 -18.90
CA GLU A 255 -9.75 11.08 -20.18
C GLU A 255 -8.82 10.65 -21.33
N ALA A 256 -7.59 11.18 -21.38
CA ALA A 256 -6.63 10.79 -22.41
C ALA A 256 -6.14 9.34 -22.26
N LEU A 257 -6.00 8.85 -21.03
CA LEU A 257 -5.66 7.44 -20.75
C LEU A 257 -6.78 6.49 -21.20
N GLU A 258 -8.03 6.80 -20.86
CA GLU A 258 -9.19 6.01 -21.27
C GLU A 258 -9.27 5.87 -22.79
N ASN A 259 -9.20 7.00 -23.51
CA ASN A 259 -9.17 7.02 -24.98
C ASN A 259 -7.99 6.21 -25.56
N ALA A 260 -6.83 6.24 -24.90
CA ALA A 260 -5.66 5.51 -25.35
C ALA A 260 -5.84 3.99 -25.23
N MET A 261 -6.45 3.54 -24.13
CA MET A 261 -6.72 2.13 -23.86
C MET A 261 -7.80 1.56 -24.78
N GLU A 262 -8.88 2.30 -25.04
CA GLU A 262 -9.94 1.88 -25.97
C GLU A 262 -9.40 1.64 -27.39
N GLN A 263 -8.54 2.53 -27.89
CA GLN A 263 -7.92 2.39 -29.21
C GLN A 263 -7.04 1.14 -29.32
N GLN A 264 -6.39 0.74 -28.23
CA GLN A 264 -5.56 -0.46 -28.19
C GLN A 264 -6.41 -1.72 -28.23
N SER A 265 -7.54 -1.76 -27.52
CA SER A 265 -8.49 -2.89 -27.57
C SER A 265 -9.10 -3.10 -28.96
N HIS A 266 -9.33 -2.02 -29.73
CA HIS A 266 -9.86 -2.10 -31.09
C HIS A 266 -8.82 -2.54 -32.15
N MET A 267 -7.52 -2.43 -31.85
CA MET A 267 -6.45 -2.86 -32.76
C MET A 267 -6.08 -4.35 -32.62
N VAL A 268 -6.46 -4.98 -31.51
CA VAL A 268 -6.09 -6.36 -31.17
C VAL A 268 -7.27 -7.35 -31.35
N GLY A 269 -8.50 -6.84 -31.47
CA GLY A 269 -9.71 -7.63 -31.77
C GLY A 269 -9.99 -7.76 -33.27
#